data_AF-R7Q020-F1
#
_entry.id   AF-R7Q020-F1
#
_cell.length_a   1.000
_cell.length_b   1.000
_cell.length_c   1.000
_cell.angle_alpha   90.00
_cell.angle_beta   90.00
_cell.angle_gamma   90.00
#
_symmetry.space_group_name_H-M   'P 1'
#
loop_
_entity.id
_entity.type
_entity.pdbx_description
1 polymer ?
#
loop_
_entity_poly.entity_id
_entity_poly.type
_entity_poly.pdbx_seq_one_letter_code
_entity_poly.pdbx_strand_id
1 'polypeptide(L)'
;MHLPRDPPRIESILSDERISKDILSEEIEGYAKDFNKRYLHWSEVRYRDTGHFDPDTVWARMKLVRMDDSVTLVFGKTQYRYCMSDRIMKMLREFDVRAAADFFPNVIDPHGKVYYSVSSLMEESIASSQMEGAVTTTKKAKEMLRKNIRPKDGSERMIVNNYRAMMFIKDHTDR
;
A
#
# COMPACT_ATOMS: atom_id res chain seq x y z
N MET A 1 -16.05 4.54 -0.16
CA MET A 1 -14.99 3.64 -0.65
C MET A 1 -15.67 2.38 -1.15
N HIS A 2 -15.63 2.08 -2.45
CA HIS A 2 -16.14 0.79 -2.94
C HIS A 2 -15.13 -0.28 -2.53
N LEU A 3 -15.55 -1.24 -1.71
CA LEU A 3 -14.71 -2.38 -1.38
C LEU A 3 -14.41 -3.17 -2.67
N PRO A 4 -13.15 -3.59 -2.90
CA PRO A 4 -12.84 -4.47 -4.01
C PRO A 4 -13.67 -5.75 -3.90
N ARG A 5 -14.11 -6.29 -5.03
CA ARG A 5 -14.85 -7.57 -5.02
C ARG A 5 -13.94 -8.69 -4.51
N ASP A 6 -14.55 -9.65 -3.84
CA ASP A 6 -13.83 -10.82 -3.35
C ASP A 6 -13.31 -11.66 -4.53
N PRO A 7 -12.06 -12.16 -4.43
CA PRO A 7 -11.54 -13.14 -5.37
C PRO A 7 -12.30 -14.47 -5.27
N PRO A 8 -12.37 -15.23 -6.37
CA PRO A 8 -12.90 -16.58 -6.33
C PRO A 8 -12.01 -17.46 -5.42
N ARG A 9 -12.62 -18.46 -4.79
CA ARG A 9 -11.89 -19.41 -3.93
C ARG A 9 -11.05 -20.32 -4.82
N ILE A 10 -9.77 -20.43 -4.52
CA ILE A 10 -8.83 -21.19 -5.33
C ILE A 10 -9.19 -22.68 -5.27
N GLU A 11 -9.61 -23.15 -4.09
CA GLU A 11 -9.98 -24.55 -3.87
C GLU A 11 -11.14 -24.98 -4.77
N SER A 12 -12.13 -24.10 -4.99
CA SER A 12 -13.25 -24.40 -5.90
C SER A 12 -12.84 -24.40 -7.36
N ILE A 13 -11.87 -23.57 -7.75
CA ILE A 13 -11.37 -23.53 -9.13
C ILE A 13 -10.55 -24.79 -9.43
N LEU A 14 -9.71 -25.22 -8.49
CA LEU A 14 -8.85 -26.40 -8.65
C LEU A 14 -9.63 -27.72 -8.66
N SER A 15 -10.84 -27.76 -8.08
CA SER A 15 -11.71 -28.94 -8.13
C SER A 15 -12.43 -29.15 -9.47
N ASP A 16 -12.38 -28.18 -10.39
CA ASP A 16 -12.95 -28.33 -11.73
C ASP A 16 -11.90 -28.97 -12.67
N GLU A 17 -12.16 -30.22 -13.08
CA GLU A 17 -11.27 -30.98 -13.95
C GLU A 17 -10.96 -30.26 -15.28
N ARG A 18 -11.91 -29.50 -15.83
CA ARG A 18 -11.69 -28.77 -17.09
C ARG A 18 -10.66 -27.66 -16.91
N ILE A 19 -10.76 -26.94 -15.79
CA ILE A 19 -9.89 -25.81 -15.47
C ILE A 19 -8.49 -26.28 -15.06
N SER A 20 -8.39 -27.44 -14.41
CA SER A 20 -7.12 -28.00 -13.94
C SER A 20 -6.07 -28.19 -15.05
N LYS A 21 -6.50 -28.58 -16.26
CA LYS A 21 -5.61 -28.79 -17.40
C LYS A 21 -5.07 -27.46 -17.93
N ASP A 22 -5.94 -26.46 -18.02
CA ASP A 22 -5.57 -25.13 -18.51
C ASP A 22 -4.59 -24.43 -17.56
N ILE A 23 -4.78 -24.58 -16.24
CA ILE A 23 -3.87 -24.06 -15.20
C ILE A 23 -2.44 -24.60 -15.35
N LEU A 24 -2.27 -25.81 -15.87
CA LEU A 24 -0.96 -26.44 -16.06
C LEU A 24 -0.34 -26.15 -17.43
N SER A 25 -1.07 -25.47 -18.33
CA SER A 25 -0.56 -25.13 -19.65
C SER A 25 0.57 -24.10 -19.59
N GLU A 26 1.47 -24.14 -20.58
CA GLU A 26 2.55 -23.15 -20.69
C GLU A 26 2.02 -21.77 -21.15
N GLU A 27 0.92 -21.75 -21.91
CA GLU A 27 0.32 -20.53 -22.44
C GLU A 27 -0.22 -19.62 -21.32
N ILE A 28 -0.87 -20.21 -20.31
CA ILE A 28 -1.38 -19.43 -19.16
C ILE A 28 -0.25 -18.91 -18.27
N GLU A 29 0.92 -19.55 -18.30
CA GLU A 29 2.06 -19.14 -17.49
C GLU A 29 2.56 -17.75 -17.88
N GLY A 30 2.50 -17.40 -19.18
CA GLY A 30 2.84 -16.06 -19.66
C GLY A 30 1.97 -14.97 -19.02
N TYR A 31 0.64 -15.17 -19.02
CA TYR A 31 -0.31 -14.26 -18.37
C TYR A 31 -0.05 -14.17 -16.87
N ALA A 32 0.10 -15.31 -16.20
CA ALA A 32 0.31 -15.35 -14.76
C ALA A 32 1.60 -14.65 -14.33
N LYS A 33 2.71 -14.87 -15.07
CA LYS A 33 4.00 -14.20 -14.82
C LYS A 33 3.90 -12.69 -15.02
N ASP A 34 3.33 -12.24 -16.13
CA ASP A 34 3.19 -10.81 -16.41
C ASP A 34 2.28 -10.11 -15.39
N PHE A 35 1.17 -10.76 -15.01
CA PHE A 35 0.24 -10.20 -14.04
C PHE A 35 0.83 -10.20 -12.62
N ASN A 36 1.60 -11.22 -12.25
CA ASN A 36 2.30 -11.27 -10.97
C ASN A 36 3.48 -10.29 -10.89
N LYS A 37 4.19 -10.04 -12.00
CA LYS A 37 5.23 -8.99 -12.07
C LYS A 37 4.65 -7.62 -11.70
N ARG A 38 3.38 -7.38 -12.07
CA ARG A 38 2.65 -6.16 -11.71
C ARG A 38 1.92 -6.23 -10.37
N TYR A 39 1.95 -7.39 -9.70
CA TYR A 39 1.26 -7.70 -8.44
C TYR A 39 -0.23 -7.34 -8.46
N LEU A 40 -0.90 -7.65 -9.57
CA LEU A 40 -2.29 -7.26 -9.79
C LEU A 40 -3.25 -7.90 -8.77
N HIS A 41 -4.24 -7.13 -8.36
CA HIS A 41 -5.37 -7.63 -7.55
C HIS A 41 -6.45 -8.24 -8.45
N TRP A 42 -7.24 -9.17 -7.91
CA TRP A 42 -8.36 -9.81 -8.61
C TRP A 42 -9.30 -8.81 -9.30
N SER A 43 -9.66 -7.73 -8.59
CA SER A 43 -10.52 -6.66 -9.11
C SER A 43 -10.02 -6.06 -10.41
N GLU A 44 -8.73 -6.15 -10.70
CA GLU A 44 -8.17 -5.70 -11.97
C GLU A 44 -8.05 -6.85 -12.97
N VAL A 45 -7.63 -8.05 -12.54
CA VAL A 45 -7.44 -9.22 -13.40
C VAL A 45 -8.70 -9.55 -14.20
N ARG A 46 -9.87 -9.50 -13.56
CA ARG A 46 -11.18 -9.77 -14.17
C ARG A 46 -11.61 -8.84 -15.32
N TYR A 47 -10.89 -7.74 -15.52
CA TYR A 47 -11.13 -6.80 -16.62
C TYR A 47 -9.96 -6.69 -17.58
N ARG A 48 -8.91 -7.52 -17.40
CA ARG A 48 -7.78 -7.58 -18.32
C ARG A 48 -7.99 -8.66 -19.37
N ASP A 49 -7.27 -8.50 -20.47
CA ASP A 49 -7.22 -9.49 -21.54
C ASP A 49 -6.48 -10.75 -21.05
N THR A 50 -7.19 -11.87 -21.06
CA THR A 50 -6.69 -13.20 -20.71
C THR A 50 -6.73 -14.15 -21.92
N GLY A 51 -6.86 -13.59 -23.13
CA GLY A 51 -7.01 -14.35 -24.35
C GLY A 51 -8.27 -15.22 -24.31
N HIS A 52 -8.10 -16.52 -24.48
CA HIS A 52 -9.19 -17.50 -24.42
C HIS A 52 -9.37 -18.11 -23.01
N PHE A 53 -8.49 -17.79 -22.06
CA PHE A 53 -8.61 -18.29 -20.69
C PHE A 53 -9.63 -17.47 -19.90
N ASP A 54 -10.38 -18.16 -19.04
CA ASP A 54 -11.20 -17.47 -18.06
C ASP A 54 -10.33 -16.73 -17.03
N PRO A 55 -10.69 -15.50 -16.61
CA PRO A 55 -9.93 -14.76 -15.62
C PRO A 55 -9.74 -15.49 -14.28
N ASP A 56 -10.68 -16.35 -13.88
CA ASP A 56 -10.56 -17.16 -12.66
C ASP A 56 -9.42 -18.19 -12.81
N THR A 57 -9.28 -18.80 -13.99
CA THR A 57 -8.17 -19.72 -14.33
C THR A 57 -6.83 -19.00 -14.24
N VAL A 58 -6.73 -17.80 -14.84
CA VAL A 58 -5.50 -16.98 -14.77
C VAL A 58 -5.20 -16.57 -13.33
N TRP A 59 -6.22 -16.17 -12.57
CA TRP A 59 -6.08 -15.83 -11.16
C TRP A 59 -5.62 -17.02 -10.31
N ALA A 60 -6.17 -18.22 -10.53
CA ALA A 60 -5.73 -19.43 -9.85
C ALA A 60 -4.27 -19.74 -10.16
N ARG A 61 -3.85 -19.69 -11.43
CA ARG A 61 -2.43 -19.86 -11.81
C ARG A 61 -1.54 -18.80 -11.16
N MET A 62 -1.95 -17.53 -11.17
CA MET A 62 -1.22 -16.45 -10.48
C MET A 62 -1.01 -16.75 -9.00
N LYS A 63 -2.05 -17.24 -8.33
CA LYS A 63 -2.01 -17.56 -6.90
C LYS A 63 -1.13 -18.75 -6.59
N LEU A 64 -1.14 -19.80 -7.42
CA LEU A 64 -0.23 -20.93 -7.30
C LEU A 64 1.23 -20.49 -7.40
N VAL A 65 1.57 -19.68 -8.41
CA VAL A 65 2.92 -19.12 -8.57
C VAL A 65 3.32 -18.30 -7.34
N ARG A 66 2.43 -17.43 -6.84
CA ARG A 66 2.72 -16.65 -5.61
C ARG A 66 2.88 -17.52 -4.37
N MET A 67 2.20 -18.65 -4.28
CA MET A 67 2.30 -19.58 -3.15
C MET A 67 3.62 -20.34 -3.18
N ASP A 68 4.07 -20.74 -4.36
CA ASP A 68 5.37 -21.38 -4.57
C ASP A 68 6.52 -20.43 -4.20
N ASP A 69 6.42 -19.17 -4.65
CA ASP A 69 7.40 -18.10 -4.33
C ASP A 69 7.19 -17.47 -2.94
N SER A 70 6.32 -18.03 -2.09
CA SER A 70 6.00 -17.39 -0.81
C SER A 70 6.98 -17.74 0.31
N VAL A 71 7.32 -16.74 1.10
CA VAL A 71 7.98 -16.92 2.39
C VAL A 71 6.91 -17.08 3.47
N THR A 72 7.07 -18.11 4.30
CA THR A 72 6.21 -18.37 5.44
C THR A 72 6.79 -17.75 6.71
N LEU A 73 5.98 -16.97 7.44
CA LEU A 73 6.28 -16.45 8.76
C LEU A 73 5.38 -17.13 9.79
N VAL A 74 5.95 -17.61 10.89
CA VAL A 74 5.21 -18.28 11.96
C VAL A 74 5.31 -17.45 13.23
N PHE A 75 4.15 -17.03 13.76
CA PHE A 75 4.03 -16.33 15.04
C PHE A 75 3.13 -17.13 15.96
N GLY A 76 3.74 -17.88 16.88
CA GLY A 76 3.02 -18.80 17.77
C GLY A 76 2.23 -19.84 16.97
N LYS A 77 0.90 -19.80 17.07
CA LYS A 77 -0.01 -20.70 16.33
C LYS A 77 -0.47 -20.16 14.97
N THR A 78 -0.06 -18.95 14.61
CA THR A 78 -0.54 -18.26 13.40
C THR A 78 0.54 -18.29 12.33
N GLN A 79 0.15 -18.69 11.11
CA GLN A 79 1.02 -18.68 9.94
C GLN A 79 0.61 -17.56 8.98
N TYR A 80 1.59 -16.79 8.53
CA TYR A 80 1.45 -15.78 7.51
C TYR A 80 2.30 -16.17 6.30
N ARG A 81 1.86 -15.76 5.11
CA ARG A 81 2.62 -15.94 3.87
C ARG A 81 2.67 -14.64 3.12
N TYR A 82 3.84 -14.31 2.59
CA TYR A 82 4.03 -13.18 1.68
C TYR A 82 4.91 -13.61 0.52
N CYS A 83 4.81 -12.95 -0.62
CA CYS A 83 5.66 -13.19 -1.79
C CYS A 83 6.44 -11.91 -2.08
N MET A 84 7.73 -12.06 -2.31
CA MET A 84 8.65 -10.96 -2.58
C MET A 84 9.00 -10.96 -4.08
N SER A 85 8.20 -10.27 -4.89
CA SER A 85 8.47 -10.21 -6.33
C SER A 85 9.67 -9.32 -6.65
N ASP A 86 10.30 -9.55 -7.81
CA ASP A 86 11.41 -8.70 -8.30
C ASP A 86 11.06 -7.21 -8.31
N ARG A 87 9.79 -6.88 -8.61
CA ARG A 87 9.31 -5.50 -8.57
C ARG A 87 9.34 -4.93 -7.15
N ILE A 88 8.87 -5.69 -6.16
CA ILE A 88 8.89 -5.25 -4.75
C ILE A 88 10.34 -5.10 -4.28
N MET A 89 11.23 -6.07 -4.60
CA MET A 89 12.66 -5.96 -4.27
C MET A 89 13.32 -4.75 -4.91
N LYS A 90 13.02 -4.47 -6.18
CA LYS A 90 13.52 -3.27 -6.87
C LYS A 90 13.02 -1.99 -6.19
N MET A 91 11.74 -1.93 -5.83
CA MET A 91 11.18 -0.78 -5.11
C MET A 91 11.83 -0.60 -3.73
N LEU A 92 12.07 -1.68 -2.98
CA LEU A 92 12.78 -1.63 -1.71
C LEU A 92 14.21 -1.14 -1.90
N ARG A 93 14.94 -1.65 -2.90
CA ARG A 93 16.28 -1.16 -3.22
C ARG A 93 16.29 0.33 -3.57
N GLU A 94 15.37 0.78 -4.41
CA GLU A 94 15.24 2.19 -4.77
C GLU A 94 14.91 3.05 -3.55
N PHE A 95 14.06 2.55 -2.66
CA PHE A 95 13.74 3.19 -1.39
C PHE A 95 14.98 3.29 -0.49
N ASP A 96 15.70 2.19 -0.28
CA ASP A 96 16.91 2.14 0.57
C ASP A 96 17.97 3.11 0.07
N VAL A 97 18.23 3.15 -1.24
CA VAL A 97 19.21 4.06 -1.85
C VAL A 97 18.80 5.52 -1.63
N ARG A 98 17.50 5.83 -1.78
CA ARG A 98 16.99 7.20 -1.58
C ARG A 98 16.94 7.60 -0.11
N ALA A 99 16.66 6.67 0.79
CA ALA A 99 16.60 6.90 2.22
C ALA A 99 17.99 7.01 2.86
N ALA A 100 18.99 6.34 2.28
CA ALA A 100 20.39 6.46 2.69
C ALA A 100 21.02 7.79 2.23
N ALA A 101 20.49 8.42 1.17
CA ALA A 101 20.82 9.79 0.85
C ALA A 101 20.13 10.72 1.86
N ASP A 102 20.85 11.71 2.39
CA ASP A 102 20.24 12.70 3.28
C ASP A 102 19.05 13.37 2.58
N PHE A 103 17.86 13.23 3.18
CA PHE A 103 16.62 13.85 2.67
C PHE A 103 16.75 15.37 2.55
N PHE A 104 17.65 15.98 3.32
CA PHE A 104 18.01 17.38 3.22
C PHE A 104 19.39 17.50 2.59
N PRO A 105 19.54 18.12 1.40
CA PRO A 105 20.86 18.46 0.91
C PRO A 105 21.64 19.23 1.97
N ASN A 106 22.95 19.01 2.05
CA ASN A 106 23.88 19.66 3.01
C ASN A 106 23.85 21.20 2.97
N VAL A 107 23.13 21.78 2.00
CA VAL A 107 22.94 23.20 1.76
C VAL A 107 21.79 23.80 2.60
N ILE A 108 20.88 22.99 3.16
CA ILE A 108 19.76 23.51 3.95
C ILE A 108 20.22 23.81 5.38
N ASP A 109 20.07 25.08 5.78
CA ASP A 109 20.40 25.52 7.12
C ASP A 109 19.53 24.83 8.21
N PRO A 110 19.97 24.83 9.49
CA PRO A 110 19.22 24.19 10.57
C PRO A 110 17.78 24.68 10.75
N HIS A 111 17.50 25.97 10.52
CA HIS A 111 16.14 26.51 10.61
C HIS A 111 15.25 26.00 9.47
N GLY A 112 15.80 25.90 8.26
CA GLY A 112 15.15 25.27 7.12
C GLY A 112 14.74 23.83 7.43
N LYS A 113 15.63 23.03 8.02
CA LYS A 113 15.33 21.64 8.43
C LYS A 113 14.16 21.56 9.41
N VAL A 114 14.12 22.44 10.42
CA VAL A 114 13.02 22.52 11.39
C VAL A 114 11.71 22.89 10.70
N TYR A 115 11.73 23.90 9.81
CA TYR A 115 10.54 24.32 9.07
C TYR A 115 9.98 23.20 8.19
N TYR A 116 10.84 22.51 7.44
CA TYR A 116 10.41 21.37 6.62
C TYR A 116 9.86 20.23 7.47
N SER A 117 10.50 19.90 8.60
CA SER A 117 10.00 18.89 9.53
C SER A 117 8.58 19.21 10.01
N VAL A 118 8.33 20.43 10.46
CA VAL A 118 6.99 20.86 10.90
C VAL A 118 5.99 20.85 9.76
N SER A 119 6.38 21.31 8.56
CA SER A 119 5.50 21.29 7.39
C SER A 119 5.13 19.87 6.96
N SER A 120 6.07 18.93 6.98
CA SER A 120 5.82 17.52 6.66
C SER A 120 4.87 16.87 7.67
N LEU A 121 5.03 17.17 8.97
CA LEU A 121 4.11 16.69 10.00
C LEU A 121 2.68 17.22 9.79
N MET A 122 2.53 18.50 9.43
CA MET A 122 1.22 19.06 9.08
C MET A 122 0.62 18.36 7.85
N GLU A 123 1.40 18.17 6.79
CA GLU A 123 0.94 17.49 5.58
C GLU A 123 0.48 16.07 5.85
N GLU A 124 1.27 15.30 6.59
CA GLU A 124 0.96 13.92 6.96
C GLU A 124 -0.31 13.83 7.81
N SER A 125 -0.45 14.72 8.81
CA SER A 125 -1.62 14.75 9.68
C SER A 125 -2.90 15.08 8.92
N ILE A 126 -2.81 15.93 7.89
CA ILE A 126 -3.93 16.28 7.03
C ILE A 126 -4.26 15.09 6.12
N ALA A 127 -3.27 14.53 5.44
CA ALA A 127 -3.46 13.45 4.48
C ALA A 127 -4.04 12.20 5.14
N SER A 128 -3.46 11.76 6.26
CA SER A 128 -3.97 10.61 7.04
C SER A 128 -5.41 10.84 7.51
N SER A 129 -5.72 12.01 8.06
CA SER A 129 -7.09 12.33 8.47
C SER A 129 -8.07 12.35 7.29
N GLN A 130 -7.65 12.83 6.12
CA GLN A 130 -8.48 12.80 4.91
C GLN A 130 -8.70 11.37 4.40
N MET A 131 -7.68 10.51 4.47
CA MET A 131 -7.81 9.07 4.15
C MET A 131 -8.81 8.39 5.09
N GLU A 132 -8.86 8.80 6.36
CA GLU A 132 -9.84 8.36 7.36
C GLU A 132 -11.23 9.01 7.24
N GLY A 133 -11.40 9.95 6.29
CA GLY A 133 -12.71 10.53 5.95
C GLY A 133 -12.93 11.98 6.39
N ALA A 134 -11.90 12.70 6.86
CA ALA A 134 -12.02 14.12 7.16
C ALA A 134 -12.30 14.94 5.89
N VAL A 135 -13.44 15.62 5.85
CA VAL A 135 -13.88 16.42 4.71
C VAL A 135 -13.40 17.86 4.86
N THR A 136 -12.18 18.13 4.41
CA THR A 136 -11.64 19.49 4.31
C THR A 136 -10.59 19.59 3.21
N THR A 137 -10.27 20.80 2.77
CA THR A 137 -9.19 21.01 1.80
C THR A 137 -7.85 21.14 2.51
N THR A 138 -6.78 20.67 1.89
CA THR A 138 -5.42 20.78 2.43
C THR A 138 -5.03 22.22 2.70
N LYS A 139 -5.47 23.16 1.85
CA LYS A 139 -5.25 24.60 2.04
C LYS A 139 -5.89 25.12 3.33
N LYS A 140 -7.17 24.81 3.56
CA LYS A 140 -7.91 25.23 4.77
C LYS A 140 -7.31 24.57 6.02
N ALA A 141 -6.99 23.29 5.95
CA ALA A 141 -6.40 22.56 7.05
C ALA A 141 -5.00 23.06 7.43
N LYS A 142 -4.12 23.34 6.44
CA LYS A 142 -2.82 23.96 6.68
C LYS A 142 -2.93 25.34 7.33
N GLU A 143 -3.87 26.16 6.85
CA GLU A 143 -4.12 27.48 7.46
C GLU A 143 -4.56 27.35 8.92
N MET A 144 -5.49 26.44 9.20
CA MET A 144 -5.96 26.15 10.55
C MET A 144 -4.81 25.74 11.48
N LEU A 145 -3.96 24.81 11.05
CA LEU A 145 -2.81 24.36 11.85
C LEU A 145 -1.78 25.48 12.07
N ARG A 146 -1.42 26.23 11.02
CA ARG A 146 -0.43 27.33 11.10
C ARG A 146 -0.88 28.48 12.00
N LYS A 147 -2.16 28.85 11.92
CA LYS A 147 -2.73 29.95 12.71
C LYS A 147 -3.29 29.48 14.07
N ASN A 148 -3.14 28.20 14.40
CA ASN A 148 -3.70 27.58 15.61
C ASN A 148 -5.20 27.90 15.80
N ILE A 149 -5.96 27.88 14.69
CA ILE A 149 -7.39 28.15 14.70
C ILE A 149 -8.10 26.97 15.36
N ARG A 150 -9.06 27.25 16.26
CA ARG A 150 -9.86 26.21 16.90
C ARG A 150 -10.71 25.47 15.86
N PRO A 151 -10.75 24.12 15.88
CA PRO A 151 -11.52 23.34 14.93
C PRO A 151 -13.01 23.58 15.15
N LYS A 152 -13.75 23.78 14.05
CA LYS A 152 -15.17 24.10 14.03
C LYS A 152 -16.06 22.87 13.90
N ASP A 153 -15.55 21.81 13.29
CA ASP A 153 -16.28 20.57 13.01
C ASP A 153 -15.47 19.31 13.37
N GLY A 154 -16.05 18.14 13.12
CA GLY A 154 -15.41 16.84 13.37
C GLY A 154 -14.17 16.62 12.51
N SER A 155 -14.22 16.97 11.22
CA SER A 155 -13.12 16.80 10.27
C SER A 155 -11.89 17.64 10.65
N GLU A 156 -12.11 18.91 10.99
CA GLU A 156 -11.06 19.80 11.48
C GLU A 156 -10.47 19.31 12.80
N ARG A 157 -11.32 18.77 13.70
CA ARG A 157 -10.87 18.21 14.97
C ARG A 157 -10.03 16.95 14.78
N MET A 158 -10.38 16.07 13.84
CA MET A 158 -9.55 14.91 13.48
C MET A 158 -8.14 15.35 13.10
N ILE A 159 -8.02 16.34 12.22
CA ILE A 159 -6.73 16.86 11.75
C ILE A 159 -5.93 17.49 12.88
N VAL A 160 -6.55 18.33 13.72
CA VAL A 160 -5.87 18.94 14.87
C VAL A 160 -5.40 17.88 15.85
N ASN A 161 -6.21 16.85 16.11
CA ASN A 161 -5.86 15.77 17.01
C ASN A 161 -4.68 14.94 16.47
N ASN A 162 -4.73 14.59 15.19
CA ASN A 162 -3.66 13.84 14.53
C ASN A 162 -2.34 14.63 14.53
N TYR A 163 -2.38 15.91 14.19
CA TYR A 163 -1.20 16.79 14.28
C TYR A 163 -0.63 16.89 15.69
N ARG A 164 -1.48 17.01 16.71
CA ARG A 164 -1.05 17.01 18.11
C ARG A 164 -0.42 15.68 18.52
N ALA A 165 -0.98 14.56 18.07
CA ALA A 165 -0.42 13.24 18.34
C ALA A 165 0.98 13.09 17.70
N MET A 166 1.14 13.52 16.44
CA MET A 166 2.42 13.49 15.74
C MET A 166 3.47 14.38 16.42
N MET A 167 3.09 15.59 16.85
CA MET A 167 3.96 16.47 17.62
C MET A 167 4.33 15.86 18.97
N PHE A 168 3.36 15.28 19.69
CA PHE A 168 3.61 14.62 20.96
C PHE A 168 4.61 13.47 20.81
N ILE A 169 4.43 12.60 19.81
CA ILE A 169 5.37 11.50 19.52
C ILE A 169 6.77 12.06 19.27
N LYS A 170 6.89 13.06 18.37
CA LYS A 170 8.16 13.69 18.03
C LYS A 170 8.89 14.20 19.27
N ASP A 171 8.17 14.90 20.16
CA ASP A 171 8.72 15.48 21.38
C ASP A 171 9.08 14.44 22.47
N HIS A 172 8.67 13.18 22.29
CA HIS A 172 8.89 12.08 23.26
C HIS A 172 9.69 10.90 22.67
N THR A 173 10.38 11.08 21.55
CA THR A 173 11.14 10.01 20.87
C THR A 173 12.42 9.62 21.61
N ASP A 174 12.86 10.41 22.60
CA ASP A 174 14.12 10.21 23.36
C ASP A 174 13.92 9.54 24.74
N ARG A 175 13.09 8.49 24.84
CA ARG A 175 12.97 7.66 26.04
C ARG A 175 13.26 6.19 25.77
#